data_AF-B6B8I2-F1
#
_entry.id   AF-B6B8I2-F1
#
_cell.length_a   1.000
_cell.length_b   1.000
_cell.length_c   1.000
_cell.angle_alpha   90.00
_cell.angle_beta   90.00
_cell.angle_gamma   90.00
#
_symmetry.space_group_name_H-M   'P 1'
#
loop_
_entity.id
_entity.type
_entity.pdbx_description
1 polymer ?
#
loop_
_entity_poly.entity_id
_entity_poly.type
_entity_poly.pdbx_seq_one_letter_code
_entity_poly.pdbx_strand_id
1 'polypeptide(L)'
;MSFTPYVFGTGIAGWSFLQRTRDQQQEVYEKSPVLDRTVKDFTQRITSIQSADQLLDDYNLLTVTLGAFGLDEDINNRAFIKQVLESDMSDPKSIVNRLNDSRYQALAETFGFGSADGPKLPSARAENEFAGIATPDDLLSNRTLLRKALGNAGLEGLENNQFFLQKVLESDLDDPSSFANKLSDPRYAAFAGQFNFGQVPAYESSIEALVSEFNQHTDGLASADDLLADEDLLQAVIDTFGLERTYPDFLRRVLNSDTTDPDSFVNQLEDKRYLAVSEAFGFGWPDINAMTDPEELLSNPQLLEHALDTFNVSDRGETYLRQVLESDLSDPNSFVNQPENLAYYNFAEAFQNEWPEPVSKMQVFADEITDKLGTFTNPRELVFDLGLFEATLDLFGQSKRSTDFDTVLKAFDSDLSSRTSFANMHYDTGLKAMAQAFSFNAGEVSREYPEGFAEELAELYTTRQFEIEIGNSDPNMRLALALERELQDVVDAGGSENAHWYNIIGSPPLRSIFETALGLPSGIAQLDIERQLEEMKDRAFSAFGTTHPADFLEPEMLDQFRKRFLLLSDLNSY
;
A
#
# COMPACT_ATOMS: atom_id res chain seq x y z
N MET A 1 14.03 5.00 45.80
CA MET A 1 13.18 6.15 46.18
C MET A 1 12.41 6.54 44.95
N SER A 2 11.13 6.89 45.08
CA SER A 2 10.38 7.51 43.97
C SER A 2 11.00 8.86 43.65
N PHE A 3 11.11 9.19 42.37
CA PHE A 3 11.48 10.55 41.96
C PHE A 3 10.42 11.53 42.46
N THR A 4 10.83 12.75 42.78
CA THR A 4 9.90 13.84 43.11
C THR A 4 10.44 15.07 42.42
N PRO A 5 9.74 15.60 41.41
CA PRO A 5 10.21 16.77 40.70
C PRO A 5 10.23 17.98 41.61
N TYR A 6 11.11 18.91 41.28
CA TYR A 6 11.22 20.20 41.95
C TYR A 6 10.83 21.29 40.96
N VAL A 7 9.65 21.88 41.19
CA VAL A 7 9.12 23.04 40.46
C VAL A 7 9.02 24.21 41.44
N PHE A 8 9.52 25.39 41.07
CA PHE A 8 9.51 26.58 41.92
C PHE A 8 8.52 27.63 41.41
N GLY A 9 7.35 27.74 42.06
CA GLY A 9 6.26 28.64 41.66
C GLY A 9 5.44 28.09 40.48
N THR A 10 4.54 28.90 39.93
CA THR A 10 3.70 28.58 38.76
C THR A 10 4.07 29.48 37.57
N GLY A 11 3.45 29.20 36.41
CA GLY A 11 3.56 29.99 35.18
C GLY A 11 4.99 30.32 34.74
N ILE A 12 5.24 31.56 34.33
CA ILE A 12 6.53 31.95 33.73
C ILE A 12 7.71 31.77 34.69
N ALA A 13 7.50 32.01 35.99
CA ALA A 13 8.54 31.85 37.00
C ALA A 13 8.91 30.36 37.20
N GLY A 14 7.89 29.49 37.29
CA GLY A 14 8.05 28.04 37.33
C GLY A 14 8.75 27.51 36.08
N TRP A 15 8.33 27.97 34.90
CA TRP A 15 8.92 27.59 33.62
C TRP A 15 10.40 27.97 33.52
N SER A 16 10.75 29.21 33.87
CA SER A 16 12.15 29.67 33.83
C SER A 16 13.05 28.90 34.81
N PHE A 17 12.50 28.41 35.92
CA PHE A 17 13.21 27.52 36.84
C PHE A 17 13.37 26.12 36.25
N LEU A 18 12.30 25.56 35.70
CA LEU A 18 12.28 24.25 35.08
C LEU A 18 13.26 24.18 33.90
N GLN A 19 13.26 25.15 32.98
CA GLN A 19 14.22 25.20 31.86
C GLN A 19 15.68 25.10 32.31
N ARG A 20 16.04 25.68 33.46
CA ARG A 20 17.41 25.65 33.99
C ARG A 20 17.77 24.36 34.73
N THR A 21 16.77 23.58 35.14
CA THR A 21 16.96 22.40 35.99
C THR A 21 16.49 21.11 35.32
N ARG A 22 15.81 21.19 34.17
CA ARG A 22 15.21 20.08 33.44
C ARG A 22 16.19 18.94 33.24
N ASP A 23 17.31 19.21 32.57
CA ASP A 23 18.29 18.17 32.19
C ASP A 23 18.79 17.41 33.41
N GLN A 24 19.09 18.13 34.50
CA GLN A 24 19.52 17.51 35.76
C GLN A 24 18.39 16.68 36.40
N GLN A 25 17.16 17.17 36.40
CA GLN A 25 16.02 16.45 36.95
C GLN A 25 15.69 15.20 36.13
N GLN A 26 15.78 15.30 34.81
CA GLN A 26 15.56 14.19 33.88
C GLN A 26 16.62 13.11 34.04
N GLU A 27 17.91 13.48 34.15
CA GLU A 27 18.99 12.52 34.41
C GLU A 27 18.80 11.76 35.73
N VAL A 28 18.25 12.42 36.76
CA VAL A 28 17.91 11.79 38.04
C VAL A 28 16.71 10.86 37.90
N TYR A 29 15.72 11.24 37.09
CA TYR A 29 14.52 10.44 36.82
C TYR A 29 14.86 9.15 36.05
N GLU A 30 15.67 9.27 35.01
CA GLU A 30 16.20 8.15 34.20
C GLU A 30 16.92 7.10 35.05
N LYS A 31 17.61 7.55 36.11
CA LYS A 31 18.30 6.66 37.06
C LYS A 31 17.38 6.06 38.13
N SER A 32 16.07 6.31 38.07
CA SER A 32 15.14 5.77 39.06
C SER A 32 14.98 4.25 38.90
N PRO A 33 15.06 3.45 39.97
CA PRO A 33 15.04 1.98 39.86
C PRO A 33 13.76 1.37 39.27
N VAL A 34 12.65 2.11 39.30
CA VAL A 34 11.37 1.67 38.74
C VAL A 34 11.41 1.84 37.23
N LEU A 35 11.75 3.04 36.75
CA LEU A 35 11.86 3.33 35.33
C LEU A 35 12.92 2.47 34.64
N ASP A 36 14.11 2.34 35.24
CA ASP A 36 15.21 1.52 34.71
C ASP A 36 14.78 0.06 34.48
N ARG A 37 14.01 -0.52 35.40
CA ARG A 37 13.46 -1.88 35.21
C ARG A 37 12.43 -1.94 34.11
N THR A 38 11.50 -0.98 34.06
CA THR A 38 10.44 -0.96 33.05
C THR A 38 11.03 -0.81 31.65
N VAL A 39 11.94 0.15 31.47
CA VAL A 39 12.67 0.37 30.20
C VAL A 39 13.45 -0.88 29.80
N LYS A 40 14.19 -1.50 30.74
CA LYS A 40 14.95 -2.71 30.44
C LYS A 40 14.08 -3.92 30.09
N ASP A 41 12.95 -4.12 30.78
CA ASP A 41 12.01 -5.20 30.44
C ASP A 41 11.42 -4.98 29.04
N PHE A 42 11.05 -3.74 28.75
CA PHE A 42 10.52 -3.35 27.45
C PHE A 42 11.52 -3.58 26.32
N THR A 43 12.75 -3.04 26.43
CA THR A 43 13.74 -3.11 25.35
C THR A 43 14.17 -4.54 25.04
N GLN A 44 14.14 -5.43 26.04
CA GLN A 44 14.47 -6.84 25.86
C GLN A 44 13.39 -7.66 25.14
N ARG A 45 12.15 -7.17 25.08
CA ARG A 45 10.98 -7.99 24.72
C ARG A 45 10.18 -7.42 23.57
N ILE A 46 10.15 -6.10 23.38
CA ILE A 46 9.26 -5.46 22.40
C ILE A 46 9.51 -5.92 20.96
N THR A 47 10.76 -6.15 20.57
CA THR A 47 11.11 -6.62 19.22
C THR A 47 10.76 -8.09 18.96
N SER A 48 10.32 -8.83 19.98
CA SER A 48 9.79 -10.19 19.83
C SER A 48 8.30 -10.23 19.52
N ILE A 49 7.60 -9.10 19.65
CA ILE A 49 6.17 -8.98 19.34
C ILE A 49 6.01 -8.97 17.83
N GLN A 50 5.10 -9.77 17.30
CA GLN A 50 4.88 -9.91 15.86
C GLN A 50 3.46 -9.51 15.43
N SER A 51 2.56 -9.29 16.38
CA SER A 51 1.17 -8.91 16.10
C SER A 51 0.57 -8.01 17.17
N ALA A 52 -0.54 -7.34 16.81
CA ALA A 52 -1.32 -6.51 17.73
C ALA A 52 -1.81 -7.32 18.94
N ASP A 53 -2.25 -8.56 18.74
CA ASP A 53 -2.69 -9.45 19.83
C ASP A 53 -1.56 -9.73 20.82
N GLN A 54 -0.35 -10.05 20.33
CA GLN A 54 0.80 -10.29 21.20
C GLN A 54 1.18 -9.04 22.01
N LEU A 55 1.11 -7.85 21.40
CA LEU A 55 1.34 -6.59 22.12
C LEU A 55 0.29 -6.37 23.20
N LEU A 56 -0.98 -6.55 22.84
CA LEU A 56 -2.12 -6.29 23.73
C LEU A 56 -2.14 -7.26 24.91
N ASP A 57 -1.70 -8.51 24.71
CA ASP A 57 -1.66 -9.54 25.76
C ASP A 57 -0.53 -9.31 26.78
N ASP A 58 0.47 -8.49 26.44
CA ASP A 58 1.47 -8.03 27.38
C ASP A 58 1.15 -6.64 27.93
N TYR A 59 0.58 -6.60 29.14
CA TYR A 59 0.21 -5.35 29.79
C TYR A 59 1.39 -4.40 30.04
N ASN A 60 2.59 -4.93 30.33
CA ASN A 60 3.76 -4.09 30.60
C ASN A 60 4.27 -3.44 29.31
N LEU A 61 4.35 -4.22 28.22
CA LEU A 61 4.73 -3.69 26.92
C LEU A 61 3.70 -2.69 26.41
N LEU A 62 2.41 -3.02 26.51
CA LEU A 62 1.32 -2.12 26.12
C LEU A 62 1.37 -0.79 26.90
N THR A 63 1.68 -0.83 28.20
CA THR A 63 1.80 0.38 29.02
C THR A 63 2.91 1.30 28.50
N VAL A 64 4.09 0.74 28.21
CA VAL A 64 5.22 1.53 27.70
C VAL A 64 4.93 2.03 26.30
N THR A 65 4.38 1.17 25.43
CA THR A 65 3.99 1.55 24.07
C THR A 65 2.99 2.70 24.07
N LEU A 66 1.82 2.54 24.70
CA LEU A 66 0.81 3.59 24.71
C LEU A 66 1.35 4.86 25.39
N GLY A 67 2.15 4.72 26.45
CA GLY A 67 2.78 5.85 27.09
C GLY A 67 3.80 6.58 26.20
N ALA A 68 4.52 5.89 25.31
CA ALA A 68 5.43 6.50 24.34
C ALA A 68 4.69 7.39 23.31
N PHE A 69 3.42 7.08 23.02
CA PHE A 69 2.55 7.87 22.15
C PHE A 69 1.60 8.82 22.93
N GLY A 70 1.68 8.85 24.27
CA GLY A 70 0.79 9.68 25.10
C GLY A 70 -0.68 9.20 25.14
N LEU A 71 -0.90 7.92 24.86
CA LEU A 71 -2.20 7.25 24.84
C LEU A 71 -2.46 6.45 26.13
N ASP A 72 -1.83 6.86 27.25
CA ASP A 72 -1.87 6.13 28.53
C ASP A 72 -3.30 5.88 29.04
N GLU A 73 -4.20 6.83 28.80
CA GLU A 73 -5.59 6.78 29.24
C GLU A 73 -6.41 5.69 28.52
N ASP A 74 -5.97 5.24 27.35
CA ASP A 74 -6.63 4.25 26.51
C ASP A 74 -6.19 2.81 26.77
N ILE A 75 -5.38 2.58 27.79
CA ILE A 75 -4.89 1.23 28.12
C ILE A 75 -6.01 0.21 28.34
N ASN A 76 -7.21 0.67 28.75
CA ASN A 76 -8.38 -0.19 28.93
C ASN A 76 -9.21 -0.37 27.64
N ASN A 77 -8.96 0.41 26.60
CA ASN A 77 -9.68 0.40 25.32
C ASN A 77 -9.09 -0.63 24.32
N ARG A 78 -8.79 -1.86 24.80
CA ARG A 78 -8.05 -2.89 24.05
C ARG A 78 -8.61 -3.17 22.65
N ALA A 79 -9.93 -3.26 22.50
CA ALA A 79 -10.55 -3.53 21.20
C ALA A 79 -10.33 -2.40 20.18
N PHE A 80 -10.38 -1.16 20.64
CA PHE A 80 -10.12 0.01 19.79
C PHE A 80 -8.63 0.10 19.44
N ILE A 81 -7.73 -0.09 20.41
CA ILE A 81 -6.28 -0.12 20.15
C ILE A 81 -5.91 -1.25 19.18
N LYS A 82 -6.57 -2.41 19.28
CA LYS A 82 -6.40 -3.50 18.31
C LYS A 82 -6.75 -3.05 16.90
N GLN A 83 -7.94 -2.45 16.72
CA GLN A 83 -8.39 -1.96 15.42
C GLN A 83 -7.45 -0.89 14.84
N VAL A 84 -6.93 0.01 15.68
CA VAL A 84 -5.95 1.01 15.27
C VAL A 84 -4.66 0.33 14.78
N LEU A 85 -4.10 -0.59 15.56
CA LEU A 85 -2.85 -1.28 15.23
C LEU A 85 -2.95 -2.17 13.97
N GLU A 86 -4.12 -2.77 13.73
CA GLU A 86 -4.39 -3.63 12.57
C GLU A 86 -4.91 -2.85 11.35
N SER A 87 -5.04 -1.54 11.46
CA SER A 87 -5.49 -0.69 10.36
C SER A 87 -4.52 -0.72 9.18
N ASP A 88 -5.06 -0.88 7.98
CA ASP A 88 -4.30 -0.57 6.77
C ASP A 88 -4.13 0.95 6.65
N MET A 89 -2.91 1.41 6.41
CA MET A 89 -2.58 2.81 6.23
C MET A 89 -2.84 3.30 4.80
N SER A 90 -2.80 2.40 3.80
CA SER A 90 -3.05 2.77 2.41
C SER A 90 -4.53 3.01 2.11
N ASP A 91 -5.46 2.31 2.80
CA ASP A 91 -6.89 2.54 2.64
C ASP A 91 -7.35 3.89 3.27
N PRO A 92 -7.80 4.88 2.48
CA PRO A 92 -8.32 6.15 3.02
C PRO A 92 -9.56 5.98 3.92
N LYS A 93 -10.26 4.85 3.85
CA LYS A 93 -11.43 4.51 4.69
C LYS A 93 -11.05 3.75 5.95
N SER A 94 -9.79 3.38 6.13
CA SER A 94 -9.32 2.74 7.35
C SER A 94 -9.64 3.59 8.58
N ILE A 95 -9.82 2.94 9.74
CA ILE A 95 -10.23 3.67 10.96
C ILE A 95 -9.19 4.72 11.33
N VAL A 96 -7.90 4.38 11.23
CA VAL A 96 -6.81 5.27 11.61
C VAL A 96 -6.74 6.55 10.78
N ASN A 97 -7.03 6.46 9.48
CA ASN A 97 -7.07 7.59 8.54
C ASN A 97 -8.30 8.51 8.76
N ARG A 98 -9.26 8.08 9.58
CA ARG A 98 -10.45 8.85 9.95
C ARG A 98 -10.41 9.39 11.38
N LEU A 99 -9.36 9.10 12.14
CA LEU A 99 -9.19 9.62 13.49
C LEU A 99 -8.69 11.07 13.44
N ASN A 100 -9.25 11.91 14.30
CA ASN A 100 -8.81 13.30 14.44
C ASN A 100 -7.56 13.45 15.32
N ASP A 101 -7.15 12.38 16.01
CA ASP A 101 -5.99 12.38 16.89
C ASP A 101 -4.85 11.59 16.22
N SER A 102 -3.86 12.32 15.72
CA SER A 102 -2.74 11.79 14.95
C SER A 102 -1.85 10.81 15.74
N ARG A 103 -1.96 10.79 17.08
CA ARG A 103 -1.17 9.88 17.93
C ARG A 103 -1.51 8.41 17.69
N TYR A 104 -2.76 8.11 17.33
CA TYR A 104 -3.17 6.75 16.93
C TYR A 104 -2.59 6.35 15.58
N GLN A 105 -2.50 7.30 14.65
CA GLN A 105 -1.81 7.10 13.38
C GLN A 105 -0.33 6.84 13.60
N ALA A 106 0.33 7.63 14.45
CA ALA A 106 1.73 7.43 14.80
C ALA A 106 1.99 6.06 15.44
N LEU A 107 1.10 5.62 16.34
CA LEU A 107 1.17 4.29 16.95
C LEU A 107 1.11 3.19 15.89
N ALA A 108 0.10 3.23 15.02
CA ALA A 108 -0.10 2.17 14.05
C ALA A 108 0.93 2.19 12.91
N GLU A 109 1.40 3.36 12.49
CA GLU A 109 2.50 3.53 11.53
C GLU A 109 3.81 2.97 12.09
N THR A 110 4.12 3.26 13.35
CA THR A 110 5.36 2.79 14.00
C THR A 110 5.40 1.27 14.09
N PHE A 111 4.29 0.62 14.46
CA PHE A 111 4.27 -0.84 14.60
C PHE A 111 4.03 -1.57 13.29
N GLY A 112 3.35 -0.94 12.32
CA GLY A 112 3.16 -1.49 10.97
C GLY A 112 2.50 -2.87 10.95
N PHE A 113 1.62 -3.20 11.91
CA PHE A 113 0.98 -4.53 11.94
C PHE A 113 -0.04 -4.72 10.80
N GLY A 114 -0.60 -3.64 10.27
CA GLY A 114 -1.46 -3.63 9.08
C GLY A 114 -0.74 -3.24 7.78
N SER A 115 0.59 -3.13 7.76
CA SER A 115 1.37 -2.68 6.60
C SER A 115 2.39 -3.73 6.16
N ALA A 116 2.66 -3.80 4.84
CA ALA A 116 3.71 -4.62 4.26
C ALA A 116 5.13 -4.12 4.63
N ASP A 117 5.29 -2.82 4.89
CA ASP A 117 6.59 -2.21 5.25
C ASP A 117 7.10 -2.64 6.63
N GLY A 118 6.20 -3.15 7.49
CA GLY A 118 6.54 -3.55 8.85
C GLY A 118 6.84 -2.36 9.79
N PRO A 119 7.50 -2.63 10.93
CA PRO A 119 7.77 -1.62 11.95
C PRO A 119 8.76 -0.55 11.48
N LYS A 120 8.47 0.71 11.77
CA LYS A 120 9.31 1.88 11.44
C LYS A 120 9.79 2.56 12.71
N LEU A 121 10.92 3.26 12.66
CA LEU A 121 11.35 4.10 13.79
C LEU A 121 10.38 5.29 13.95
N PRO A 122 10.01 5.69 15.18
CA PRO A 122 9.22 6.91 15.39
C PRO A 122 9.85 8.15 14.73
N SER A 123 11.18 8.26 14.77
CA SER A 123 11.97 9.33 14.16
C SER A 123 11.89 9.38 12.64
N ALA A 124 11.60 8.25 11.98
CA ALA A 124 11.38 8.23 10.53
C ALA A 124 10.15 9.08 10.14
N ARG A 125 9.19 9.28 11.07
CA ARG A 125 8.07 10.20 10.86
C ARG A 125 8.50 11.67 10.90
N ALA A 126 9.47 12.03 11.73
CA ALA A 126 10.02 13.39 11.78
C ALA A 126 10.85 13.74 10.52
N GLU A 127 11.29 12.72 9.78
CA GLU A 127 11.88 12.90 8.44
C GLU A 127 10.82 13.16 7.36
N ASN A 128 9.52 12.95 7.65
CA ASN A 128 8.39 13.20 6.75
C ASN A 128 7.90 14.67 6.76
N GLU A 129 8.81 15.65 6.73
CA GLU A 129 8.48 17.07 6.46
C GLU A 129 7.69 17.28 5.14
N PHE A 130 7.61 16.25 4.30
CA PHE A 130 6.94 16.22 3.01
C PHE A 130 5.68 15.34 2.97
N ALA A 131 5.14 14.89 4.11
CA ALA A 131 3.98 13.97 4.18
C ALA A 131 2.71 14.45 3.44
N GLY A 132 2.59 15.75 3.13
CA GLY A 132 1.50 16.30 2.30
C GLY A 132 1.74 16.25 0.79
N ILE A 133 2.86 15.71 0.34
CA ILE A 133 3.26 15.60 -1.06
C ILE A 133 3.03 14.15 -1.50
N ALA A 134 1.95 13.89 -2.24
CA ALA A 134 1.60 12.55 -2.69
C ALA A 134 2.14 12.23 -4.09
N THR A 135 2.38 13.27 -4.90
CA THR A 135 2.81 13.12 -6.29
C THR A 135 4.02 14.02 -6.62
N PRO A 136 4.77 13.72 -7.69
CA PRO A 136 5.79 14.63 -8.21
C PRO A 136 5.21 16.03 -8.49
N ASP A 137 3.97 16.11 -8.97
CA ASP A 137 3.29 17.37 -9.28
C ASP A 137 2.98 18.19 -8.01
N ASP A 138 2.61 17.55 -6.90
CA ASP A 138 2.41 18.22 -5.61
C ASP A 138 3.72 18.86 -5.13
N LEU A 139 4.84 18.16 -5.30
CA LEU A 139 6.16 18.68 -4.90
C LEU A 139 6.55 19.85 -5.80
N LEU A 140 6.42 19.66 -7.11
CA LEU A 140 6.87 20.63 -8.12
C LEU A 140 6.03 21.90 -8.11
N SER A 141 4.75 21.81 -7.73
CA SER A 141 3.86 22.96 -7.57
C SER A 141 4.11 23.75 -6.28
N ASN A 142 4.62 23.10 -5.22
CA ASN A 142 4.99 23.76 -3.97
C ASN A 142 6.45 24.24 -3.97
N ARG A 143 6.67 25.45 -4.47
CA ARG A 143 8.02 26.04 -4.65
C ARG A 143 8.87 26.12 -3.36
N THR A 144 8.22 26.26 -2.20
CA THR A 144 8.92 26.34 -0.91
C THR A 144 9.42 24.97 -0.49
N LEU A 145 8.56 23.95 -0.54
CA LEU A 145 8.92 22.58 -0.23
C LEU A 145 9.91 22.02 -1.24
N LEU A 146 9.71 22.27 -2.54
CA LEU A 146 10.65 21.89 -3.60
C LEU A 146 12.06 22.42 -3.34
N ARG A 147 12.18 23.72 -3.00
CA ARG A 147 13.50 24.32 -2.72
C ARG A 147 14.15 23.68 -1.49
N LYS A 148 13.35 23.39 -0.47
CA LYS A 148 13.83 22.76 0.77
C LYS A 148 14.29 21.31 0.50
N ALA A 149 13.49 20.53 -0.22
CA ALA A 149 13.81 19.17 -0.65
C ALA A 149 15.11 19.11 -1.47
N LEU A 150 15.23 19.98 -2.49
CA LEU A 150 16.44 20.10 -3.30
C LEU A 150 17.66 20.53 -2.47
N GLY A 151 17.47 21.43 -1.49
CA GLY A 151 18.50 21.80 -0.53
C GLY A 151 18.97 20.63 0.32
N ASN A 152 18.04 19.83 0.85
CA ASN A 152 18.35 18.64 1.64
C ASN A 152 19.15 17.61 0.83
N ALA A 153 18.88 17.50 -0.47
CA ALA A 153 19.62 16.62 -1.39
C ALA A 153 20.92 17.24 -1.98
N GLY A 154 21.23 18.51 -1.68
CA GLY A 154 22.37 19.24 -2.26
C GLY A 154 22.25 19.46 -3.78
N LEU A 155 21.02 19.61 -4.27
CA LEU A 155 20.63 19.81 -5.66
C LEU A 155 20.09 21.24 -5.91
N GLU A 156 20.64 22.23 -5.21
CA GLU A 156 20.17 23.62 -5.28
C GLU A 156 20.28 24.21 -6.70
N GLY A 157 19.32 25.07 -7.07
CA GLY A 157 19.31 25.74 -8.39
C GLY A 157 18.58 24.96 -9.50
N LEU A 158 18.11 23.73 -9.22
CA LEU A 158 17.31 22.93 -10.16
C LEU A 158 15.82 23.23 -10.13
N GLU A 159 15.35 24.18 -9.30
CA GLU A 159 13.92 24.42 -9.04
C GLU A 159 13.13 24.78 -10.31
N ASN A 160 13.80 25.27 -11.36
CA ASN A 160 13.17 25.65 -12.62
C ASN A 160 13.24 24.55 -13.70
N ASN A 161 13.84 23.38 -13.40
CA ASN A 161 13.99 22.27 -14.35
C ASN A 161 12.92 21.18 -14.12
N GLN A 162 11.65 21.59 -14.15
CA GLN A 162 10.54 20.75 -13.68
C GLN A 162 10.40 19.42 -14.42
N PHE A 163 10.54 19.41 -15.75
CA PHE A 163 10.42 18.17 -16.53
C PHE A 163 11.49 17.12 -16.17
N PHE A 164 12.73 17.57 -15.96
CA PHE A 164 13.80 16.67 -15.54
C PHE A 164 13.57 16.14 -14.13
N LEU A 165 13.17 17.00 -13.20
CA LEU A 165 12.89 16.61 -11.81
C LEU A 165 11.69 15.65 -11.75
N GLN A 166 10.66 15.88 -12.56
CA GLN A 166 9.54 14.96 -12.71
C GLN A 166 10.01 13.57 -13.13
N LYS A 167 10.85 13.46 -14.17
CA LYS A 167 11.39 12.16 -14.61
C LYS A 167 12.28 11.47 -13.57
N VAL A 168 13.02 12.25 -12.76
CA VAL A 168 13.79 11.70 -11.62
C VAL A 168 12.84 11.15 -10.56
N LEU A 169 11.83 11.94 -10.17
CA LEU A 169 10.87 11.62 -9.11
C LEU A 169 9.95 10.44 -9.47
N GLU A 170 9.59 10.29 -10.75
CA GLU A 170 8.79 9.17 -11.30
C GLU A 170 9.61 7.88 -11.49
N SER A 171 10.93 7.88 -11.22
CA SER A 171 11.74 6.68 -11.44
C SER A 171 11.48 5.62 -10.38
N ASP A 172 11.21 4.39 -10.79
CA ASP A 172 11.26 3.22 -9.91
C ASP A 172 12.71 2.96 -9.48
N LEU A 173 12.99 3.01 -8.18
CA LEU A 173 14.35 2.86 -7.67
C LEU A 173 14.76 1.39 -7.50
N ASP A 174 13.81 0.46 -7.57
CA ASP A 174 14.07 -0.97 -7.51
C ASP A 174 14.53 -1.52 -8.87
N ASP A 175 14.15 -0.89 -10.00
CA ASP A 175 14.74 -1.17 -11.31
C ASP A 175 16.13 -0.51 -11.47
N PRO A 176 17.24 -1.28 -11.57
CA PRO A 176 18.58 -0.74 -11.82
C PRO A 176 18.70 0.01 -13.16
N SER A 177 17.74 -0.19 -14.06
CA SER A 177 17.63 0.44 -15.35
C SER A 177 16.80 1.74 -15.34
N SER A 178 16.18 2.13 -14.23
CA SER A 178 15.33 3.32 -14.20
C SER A 178 16.09 4.61 -14.51
N PHE A 179 15.34 5.66 -14.88
CA PHE A 179 15.94 6.93 -15.30
C PHE A 179 16.88 7.50 -14.22
N ALA A 180 16.45 7.55 -12.96
CA ALA A 180 17.28 8.00 -11.84
C ALA A 180 18.51 7.11 -11.61
N ASN A 181 18.39 5.78 -11.71
CA ASN A 181 19.50 4.83 -11.52
C ASN A 181 20.52 4.86 -12.67
N LYS A 182 20.10 5.26 -13.89
CA LYS A 182 21.00 5.46 -15.04
C LYS A 182 21.80 6.78 -14.99
N LEU A 183 21.42 7.75 -14.15
CA LEU A 183 22.11 9.03 -14.06
C LEU A 183 23.48 8.89 -13.36
N SER A 184 24.45 9.69 -13.79
CA SER A 184 25.82 9.61 -13.26
C SER A 184 25.99 10.19 -11.85
N ASP A 185 25.04 11.01 -11.41
CA ASP A 185 25.05 11.63 -10.08
C ASP A 185 24.07 10.88 -9.17
N PRO A 186 24.56 10.16 -8.13
CA PRO A 186 23.71 9.32 -7.28
C PRO A 186 22.72 10.14 -6.44
N ARG A 187 22.91 11.46 -6.35
CA ARG A 187 22.00 12.34 -5.60
C ARG A 187 20.61 12.41 -6.22
N TYR A 188 20.46 12.10 -7.53
CA TYR A 188 19.14 12.07 -8.16
C TYR A 188 18.31 10.86 -7.70
N ALA A 189 18.91 9.67 -7.65
CA ALA A 189 18.26 8.49 -7.09
C ALA A 189 17.97 8.67 -5.60
N ALA A 190 18.90 9.25 -4.83
CA ALA A 190 18.67 9.58 -3.42
C ALA A 190 17.54 10.61 -3.22
N PHE A 191 17.46 11.63 -4.09
CA PHE A 191 16.39 12.63 -4.08
C PHE A 191 15.04 12.02 -4.44
N ALA A 192 14.97 11.13 -5.44
CA ALA A 192 13.76 10.38 -5.76
C ALA A 192 13.33 9.49 -4.59
N GLY A 193 14.28 8.81 -3.94
CA GLY A 193 14.02 7.87 -2.85
C GLY A 193 13.55 8.53 -1.56
N GLN A 194 13.73 9.85 -1.44
CA GLN A 194 13.15 10.62 -0.35
C GLN A 194 11.62 10.65 -0.39
N PHE A 195 11.03 10.47 -1.58
CA PHE A 195 9.59 10.54 -1.80
C PHE A 195 8.99 9.23 -2.28
N ASN A 196 9.78 8.46 -3.03
CA ASN A 196 9.41 7.17 -3.59
C ASN A 196 8.14 7.20 -4.47
N PHE A 197 7.90 8.29 -5.21
CA PHE A 197 6.71 8.39 -6.08
C PHE A 197 6.67 7.39 -7.23
N GLY A 198 7.85 6.93 -7.69
CA GLY A 198 7.97 5.89 -8.71
C GLY A 198 7.77 4.48 -8.17
N GLN A 199 7.42 4.31 -6.88
CA GLN A 199 7.12 3.02 -6.30
C GLN A 199 5.76 2.54 -6.84
N VAL A 200 5.74 1.35 -7.42
CA VAL A 200 4.52 0.69 -7.91
C VAL A 200 3.49 0.62 -6.78
N PRO A 201 2.18 0.87 -7.04
CA PRO A 201 1.15 0.82 -6.01
C PRO A 201 1.22 -0.47 -5.20
N ALA A 202 1.08 -0.37 -3.88
CA ALA A 202 0.98 -1.56 -3.03
C ALA A 202 -0.39 -2.23 -3.26
N TYR A 203 -0.44 -3.19 -4.17
CA TYR A 203 -1.61 -4.05 -4.36
C TYR A 203 -1.73 -5.05 -3.20
N GLU A 204 -2.95 -5.40 -2.76
CA GLU A 204 -3.13 -6.38 -1.68
C GLU A 204 -2.64 -7.77 -2.10
N SER A 205 -2.58 -8.02 -3.40
CA SER A 205 -2.10 -9.26 -4.00
C SER A 205 -1.57 -9.01 -5.42
N SER A 206 -0.72 -9.92 -5.93
CA SER A 206 -0.18 -9.74 -7.29
C SER A 206 -1.26 -9.88 -8.37
N ILE A 207 -2.34 -10.62 -8.11
CA ILE A 207 -3.46 -10.72 -9.07
C ILE A 207 -4.16 -9.37 -9.25
N GLU A 208 -4.29 -8.58 -8.18
CA GLU A 208 -4.82 -7.22 -8.26
C GLU A 208 -3.89 -6.29 -9.03
N ALA A 209 -2.57 -6.44 -8.84
CA ALA A 209 -1.56 -5.75 -9.63
C ALA A 209 -1.73 -6.06 -11.13
N LEU A 210 -1.77 -7.36 -11.47
CA LEU A 210 -1.89 -7.80 -12.85
C LEU A 210 -3.15 -7.25 -13.53
N VAL A 211 -4.32 -7.34 -12.89
CA VAL A 211 -5.56 -6.87 -13.50
C VAL A 211 -5.57 -5.35 -13.61
N SER A 212 -5.06 -4.64 -12.59
CA SER A 212 -5.00 -3.17 -12.61
C SER A 212 -4.08 -2.66 -13.70
N GLU A 213 -2.89 -3.24 -13.84
CA GLU A 213 -1.93 -2.86 -14.90
C GLU A 213 -2.43 -3.25 -16.28
N PHE A 214 -3.02 -4.45 -16.42
CA PHE A 214 -3.58 -4.89 -17.69
C PHE A 214 -4.69 -3.94 -18.16
N ASN A 215 -5.62 -3.56 -17.27
CA ASN A 215 -6.73 -2.67 -17.59
C ASN A 215 -6.28 -1.25 -17.99
N GLN A 216 -5.17 -0.76 -17.43
CA GLN A 216 -4.61 0.55 -17.77
C GLN A 216 -3.95 0.57 -19.15
N HIS A 217 -3.41 -0.57 -19.60
CA HIS A 217 -2.57 -0.69 -20.79
C HIS A 217 -3.17 -1.59 -21.89
N THR A 218 -4.49 -1.83 -21.86
CA THR A 218 -5.18 -2.62 -22.90
C THR A 218 -5.07 -2.01 -24.29
N ASP A 219 -5.09 -0.66 -24.38
CA ASP A 219 -4.97 0.08 -25.64
C ASP A 219 -3.53 -0.04 -26.21
N GLY A 220 -3.29 -1.04 -27.06
CA GLY A 220 -2.02 -1.21 -27.77
C GLY A 220 -1.25 -2.49 -27.43
N LEU A 221 -1.78 -3.33 -26.54
CA LEU A 221 -1.18 -4.63 -26.21
C LEU A 221 -1.49 -5.69 -27.28
N ALA A 222 -0.89 -5.55 -28.46
CA ALA A 222 -1.16 -6.42 -29.61
C ALA A 222 -0.13 -7.54 -29.80
N SER A 223 1.03 -7.44 -29.15
CA SER A 223 2.13 -8.37 -29.36
C SER A 223 2.95 -8.64 -28.10
N ALA A 224 3.77 -9.70 -28.18
CA ALA A 224 4.76 -10.00 -27.16
C ALA A 224 5.76 -8.85 -26.94
N ASP A 225 6.04 -8.05 -27.98
CA ASP A 225 6.96 -6.93 -27.88
C ASP A 225 6.35 -5.76 -27.13
N ASP A 226 5.04 -5.56 -27.26
CA ASP A 226 4.30 -4.54 -26.51
C ASP A 226 4.28 -4.90 -25.02
N LEU A 227 3.96 -6.17 -24.68
CA LEU A 227 4.01 -6.66 -23.30
C LEU A 227 5.41 -6.54 -22.68
N LEU A 228 6.47 -6.80 -23.46
CA LEU A 228 7.85 -6.70 -22.97
C LEU A 228 8.37 -5.27 -22.86
N ALA A 229 7.70 -4.30 -23.49
CA ALA A 229 8.04 -2.89 -23.41
C ALA A 229 7.32 -2.18 -22.25
N ASP A 230 6.22 -2.76 -21.76
CA ASP A 230 5.48 -2.31 -20.60
C ASP A 230 6.10 -2.93 -19.33
N GLU A 231 6.94 -2.15 -18.64
CA GLU A 231 7.70 -2.62 -17.48
C GLU A 231 6.79 -3.01 -16.30
N ASP A 232 5.74 -2.21 -16.06
CA ASP A 232 4.81 -2.40 -14.95
C ASP A 232 3.93 -3.64 -15.16
N LEU A 233 3.33 -3.77 -16.35
CA LEU A 233 2.53 -4.95 -16.69
C LEU A 233 3.39 -6.22 -16.75
N LEU A 234 4.60 -6.14 -17.32
CA LEU A 234 5.51 -7.29 -17.36
C LEU A 234 5.87 -7.76 -15.96
N GLN A 235 6.16 -6.84 -15.04
CA GLN A 235 6.49 -7.18 -13.66
C GLN A 235 5.28 -7.81 -12.95
N ALA A 236 4.07 -7.26 -13.13
CA ALA A 236 2.86 -7.83 -12.58
C ALA A 236 2.57 -9.26 -13.10
N VAL A 237 2.87 -9.54 -14.38
CA VAL A 237 2.82 -10.90 -14.95
C VAL A 237 3.87 -11.80 -14.31
N ILE A 238 5.12 -11.34 -14.20
CA ILE A 238 6.21 -12.12 -13.59
C ILE A 238 5.85 -12.54 -12.17
N ASP A 239 5.37 -11.61 -11.35
CA ASP A 239 5.05 -11.85 -9.94
C ASP A 239 3.83 -12.76 -9.79
N THR A 240 2.77 -12.50 -10.57
CA THR A 240 1.54 -13.31 -10.54
C THR A 240 1.78 -14.77 -10.92
N PHE A 241 2.60 -15.01 -11.92
CA PHE A 241 2.95 -16.37 -12.32
C PHE A 241 4.18 -16.91 -11.57
N GLY A 242 4.84 -16.10 -10.74
CA GLY A 242 6.04 -16.46 -9.99
C GLY A 242 7.22 -16.89 -10.87
N LEU A 243 7.40 -16.25 -12.02
CA LEU A 243 8.39 -16.67 -13.02
C LEU A 243 9.82 -16.45 -12.54
N GLU A 244 10.66 -17.48 -12.56
CA GLU A 244 12.05 -17.38 -12.10
C GLU A 244 13.01 -16.90 -13.20
N ARG A 245 12.72 -17.28 -14.45
CA ARG A 245 13.53 -16.98 -15.63
C ARG A 245 12.86 -15.87 -16.45
N THR A 246 13.35 -14.64 -16.32
CA THR A 246 12.66 -13.43 -16.78
C THR A 246 13.41 -12.60 -17.83
N TYR A 247 14.52 -13.09 -18.38
CA TYR A 247 15.28 -12.30 -19.35
C TYR A 247 14.49 -12.11 -20.68
N PRO A 248 14.55 -10.91 -21.30
CA PRO A 248 13.62 -10.53 -22.38
C PRO A 248 13.60 -11.48 -23.59
N ASP A 249 14.76 -11.93 -24.08
CA ASP A 249 14.82 -12.82 -25.26
C ASP A 249 14.10 -14.15 -25.06
N PHE A 250 14.08 -14.67 -23.82
CA PHE A 250 13.38 -15.90 -23.52
C PHE A 250 11.90 -15.70 -23.34
N LEU A 251 11.48 -14.66 -22.62
CA LEU A 251 10.06 -14.34 -22.50
C LEU A 251 9.47 -14.03 -23.88
N ARG A 252 10.19 -13.32 -24.75
CA ARG A 252 9.82 -13.12 -26.15
C ARG A 252 9.62 -14.42 -26.90
N ARG A 253 10.51 -15.40 -26.71
CA ARG A 253 10.39 -16.71 -27.35
C ARG A 253 9.24 -17.54 -26.76
N VAL A 254 8.99 -17.44 -25.46
CA VAL A 254 7.85 -18.06 -24.78
C VAL A 254 6.55 -17.50 -25.37
N LEU A 255 6.37 -16.17 -25.31
CA LEU A 255 5.13 -15.48 -25.70
C LEU A 255 4.79 -15.64 -27.19
N ASN A 256 5.80 -15.71 -28.07
CA ASN A 256 5.60 -15.95 -29.50
C ASN A 256 5.54 -17.44 -29.88
N SER A 257 5.56 -18.37 -28.92
CA SER A 257 5.43 -19.79 -29.23
C SER A 257 3.98 -20.15 -29.54
N ASP A 258 3.78 -20.93 -30.60
CA ASP A 258 2.50 -21.55 -30.88
C ASP A 258 2.16 -22.58 -29.80
N THR A 259 1.22 -22.26 -28.92
CA THR A 259 0.83 -23.15 -27.82
C THR A 259 0.04 -24.37 -28.31
N THR A 260 -0.47 -24.34 -29.53
CA THR A 260 -1.25 -25.42 -30.14
C THR A 260 -0.36 -26.49 -30.79
N ASP A 261 0.89 -26.15 -31.14
CA ASP A 261 1.89 -27.11 -31.61
C ASP A 261 2.60 -27.80 -30.42
N PRO A 262 2.42 -29.12 -30.22
CA PRO A 262 3.06 -29.85 -29.13
C PRO A 262 4.60 -29.77 -29.15
N ASP A 263 5.21 -29.52 -30.31
CA ASP A 263 6.66 -29.43 -30.48
C ASP A 263 7.20 -27.99 -30.31
N SER A 264 6.33 -27.01 -30.04
CA SER A 264 6.71 -25.63 -29.84
C SER A 264 7.60 -25.42 -28.62
N PHE A 265 8.38 -24.33 -28.63
CA PHE A 265 9.37 -24.08 -27.59
C PHE A 265 8.77 -24.06 -26.18
N VAL A 266 7.62 -23.40 -26.00
CA VAL A 266 6.96 -23.31 -24.69
C VAL A 266 6.38 -24.65 -24.23
N ASN A 267 5.85 -25.47 -25.14
CA ASN A 267 5.30 -26.80 -24.82
C ASN A 267 6.38 -27.78 -24.35
N GLN A 268 7.62 -27.60 -24.81
CA GLN A 268 8.78 -28.40 -24.43
C GLN A 268 9.41 -27.97 -23.08
N LEU A 269 8.96 -26.87 -22.46
CA LEU A 269 9.44 -26.46 -21.14
C LEU A 269 8.87 -27.36 -20.02
N GLU A 270 9.72 -27.65 -19.03
CA GLU A 270 9.33 -28.41 -17.83
C GLU A 270 8.37 -27.60 -16.96
N ASP A 271 8.65 -26.31 -16.76
CA ASP A 271 7.81 -25.42 -15.98
C ASP A 271 6.63 -24.92 -16.82
N LYS A 272 5.44 -25.43 -16.50
CA LYS A 272 4.20 -25.15 -17.24
C LYS A 272 3.63 -23.75 -16.99
N ARG A 273 4.19 -22.97 -16.07
CA ARG A 273 3.80 -21.57 -15.86
C ARG A 273 4.10 -20.70 -17.07
N TYR A 274 5.17 -20.99 -17.82
CA TYR A 274 5.47 -20.29 -19.07
C TYR A 274 4.44 -20.59 -20.17
N LEU A 275 3.93 -21.83 -20.22
CA LEU A 275 2.82 -22.17 -21.11
C LEU A 275 1.56 -21.42 -20.72
N ALA A 276 1.24 -21.37 -19.42
CA ALA A 276 0.09 -20.61 -18.92
C ALA A 276 0.16 -19.12 -19.31
N VAL A 277 1.33 -18.47 -19.17
CA VAL A 277 1.52 -17.07 -19.63
C VAL A 277 1.35 -16.93 -21.14
N SER A 278 1.93 -17.84 -21.93
CA SER A 278 1.79 -17.80 -23.39
C SER A 278 0.34 -17.99 -23.84
N GLU A 279 -0.41 -18.88 -23.18
CA GLU A 279 -1.84 -19.08 -23.44
C GLU A 279 -2.70 -17.93 -22.91
N ALA A 280 -2.30 -17.29 -21.82
CA ALA A 280 -3.02 -16.17 -21.21
C ALA A 280 -3.16 -15.01 -22.20
N PHE A 281 -2.06 -14.66 -22.89
CA PHE A 281 -2.03 -13.56 -23.84
C PHE A 281 -2.28 -13.99 -25.29
N GLY A 282 -1.90 -15.21 -25.68
CA GLY A 282 -2.23 -15.77 -26.99
C GLY A 282 -1.44 -15.21 -28.19
N PHE A 283 -0.39 -14.39 -27.99
CA PHE A 283 0.35 -13.75 -29.10
C PHE A 283 0.96 -14.71 -30.11
N GLY A 284 1.33 -15.92 -29.68
CA GLY A 284 1.94 -16.95 -30.53
C GLY A 284 0.93 -17.83 -31.27
N TRP A 285 -0.38 -17.63 -31.06
CA TRP A 285 -1.40 -18.46 -31.71
C TRP A 285 -1.32 -18.35 -33.24
N PRO A 286 -1.63 -19.44 -33.97
CA PRO A 286 -1.70 -19.39 -35.42
C PRO A 286 -2.74 -18.36 -35.87
N ASP A 287 -2.37 -17.54 -36.87
CA ASP A 287 -3.32 -16.64 -37.51
C ASP A 287 -4.35 -17.47 -38.30
N ILE A 288 -5.52 -17.68 -37.70
CA ILE A 288 -6.61 -18.45 -38.30
C ILE A 288 -7.14 -17.80 -39.58
N ASN A 289 -7.00 -16.47 -39.74
CA ASN A 289 -7.37 -15.77 -40.98
C ASN A 289 -6.39 -16.04 -42.13
N ALA A 290 -5.16 -16.49 -41.81
CA ALA A 290 -4.21 -16.91 -42.82
C ALA A 290 -4.51 -18.33 -43.37
N MET A 291 -5.39 -19.09 -42.70
CA MET A 291 -5.75 -20.45 -43.12
C MET A 291 -6.73 -20.41 -44.29
N THR A 292 -6.35 -21.06 -45.39
CA THR A 292 -7.19 -21.09 -46.62
C THR A 292 -7.64 -22.50 -47.00
N ASP A 293 -7.05 -23.52 -46.38
CA ASP A 293 -7.44 -24.92 -46.54
C ASP A 293 -8.11 -25.40 -45.25
N PRO A 294 -9.35 -25.93 -45.30
CA PRO A 294 -10.03 -26.52 -44.14
C PRO A 294 -9.16 -27.52 -43.37
N GLU A 295 -8.23 -28.21 -44.03
CA GLU A 295 -7.32 -29.14 -43.39
C GLU A 295 -6.38 -28.49 -42.37
N GLU A 296 -5.98 -27.24 -42.59
CA GLU A 296 -5.09 -26.52 -41.68
C GLU A 296 -5.78 -26.32 -40.32
N LEU A 297 -7.06 -25.93 -40.33
CA LEU A 297 -7.86 -25.80 -39.11
C LEU A 297 -8.22 -27.16 -38.50
N LEU A 298 -8.66 -28.12 -39.32
CA LEU A 298 -9.10 -29.44 -38.84
C LEU A 298 -7.97 -30.29 -38.26
N SER A 299 -6.73 -30.07 -38.71
CA SER A 299 -5.55 -30.79 -38.19
C SER A 299 -5.01 -30.20 -36.87
N ASN A 300 -5.55 -29.06 -36.42
CA ASN A 300 -5.20 -28.42 -35.15
C ASN A 300 -6.37 -28.49 -34.15
N PRO A 301 -6.41 -29.51 -33.27
CA PRO A 301 -7.56 -29.74 -32.40
C PRO A 301 -7.85 -28.59 -31.43
N GLN A 302 -6.81 -27.93 -30.91
CA GLN A 302 -6.99 -26.83 -29.95
C GLN A 302 -7.54 -25.58 -30.63
N LEU A 303 -7.01 -25.24 -31.81
CA LEU A 303 -7.52 -24.12 -32.58
C LEU A 303 -8.95 -24.39 -33.08
N LEU A 304 -9.24 -25.64 -33.48
CA LEU A 304 -10.58 -26.06 -33.86
C LEU A 304 -11.57 -25.94 -32.70
N GLU A 305 -11.20 -26.40 -31.50
CA GLU A 305 -12.02 -26.29 -30.28
C GLU A 305 -12.35 -24.82 -30.00
N HIS A 306 -11.35 -23.94 -29.98
CA HIS A 306 -11.55 -22.50 -29.79
C HIS A 306 -12.46 -21.87 -30.86
N ALA A 307 -12.25 -22.26 -32.12
CA ALA A 307 -13.06 -21.80 -33.24
C ALA A 307 -14.53 -22.25 -33.12
N LEU A 308 -14.78 -23.48 -32.67
CA LEU A 308 -16.14 -23.99 -32.44
C LEU A 308 -16.82 -23.28 -31.26
N ASP A 309 -16.08 -23.04 -30.18
CA ASP A 309 -16.58 -22.35 -28.98
C ASP A 309 -16.96 -20.90 -29.27
N THR A 310 -16.18 -20.20 -30.09
CA THR A 310 -16.46 -18.81 -30.51
C THR A 310 -17.85 -18.69 -31.16
N PHE A 311 -18.29 -19.72 -31.88
CA PHE A 311 -19.58 -19.77 -32.54
C PHE A 311 -20.64 -20.59 -31.78
N ASN A 312 -20.31 -21.11 -30.60
CA ASN A 312 -21.18 -21.96 -29.78
C ASN A 312 -21.76 -23.15 -30.58
N VAL A 313 -20.89 -23.82 -31.35
CA VAL A 313 -21.22 -25.00 -32.13
C VAL A 313 -20.44 -26.22 -31.60
N SER A 314 -20.92 -27.42 -31.91
CA SER A 314 -20.32 -28.66 -31.38
C SER A 314 -19.38 -29.30 -32.39
N ASP A 315 -18.38 -30.04 -31.93
CA ASP A 315 -17.63 -30.91 -32.81
C ASP A 315 -18.52 -32.09 -33.27
N ARG A 316 -18.82 -32.14 -34.57
CA ARG A 316 -19.58 -33.22 -35.23
C ARG A 316 -18.70 -34.18 -36.02
N GLY A 317 -17.39 -34.09 -35.82
CA GLY A 317 -16.36 -34.87 -36.49
C GLY A 317 -15.87 -34.22 -37.76
N GLU A 318 -14.60 -34.51 -38.08
CA GLU A 318 -13.83 -33.92 -39.17
C GLU A 318 -14.56 -33.93 -40.52
N THR A 319 -15.18 -35.06 -40.91
CA THR A 319 -15.91 -35.17 -42.19
C THR A 319 -17.07 -34.19 -42.29
N TYR A 320 -17.79 -33.98 -41.19
CA TYR A 320 -18.93 -33.06 -41.16
C TYR A 320 -18.45 -31.62 -41.23
N LEU A 321 -17.45 -31.27 -40.42
CA LEU A 321 -16.89 -29.93 -40.36
C LEU A 321 -16.21 -29.55 -41.69
N ARG A 322 -15.55 -30.49 -42.36
CA ARG A 322 -15.03 -30.29 -43.72
C ARG A 322 -16.13 -29.92 -44.71
N GLN A 323 -17.26 -30.63 -44.71
CA GLN A 323 -18.40 -30.29 -45.58
C GLN A 323 -19.01 -28.93 -45.27
N VAL A 324 -19.00 -28.52 -44.00
CA VAL A 324 -19.39 -27.17 -43.58
C VAL A 324 -18.44 -26.12 -44.16
N LEU A 325 -17.14 -26.27 -43.94
CA LEU A 325 -16.11 -25.30 -44.35
C LEU A 325 -15.98 -25.17 -45.87
N GLU A 326 -16.13 -26.27 -46.61
CA GLU A 326 -16.07 -26.32 -48.08
C GLU A 326 -17.39 -25.88 -48.77
N SER A 327 -18.45 -25.58 -48.01
CA SER A 327 -19.75 -25.22 -48.60
C SER A 327 -19.71 -23.89 -49.35
N ASP A 328 -20.30 -23.85 -50.56
CA ASP A 328 -20.60 -22.59 -51.24
C ASP A 328 -21.74 -21.87 -50.50
N LEU A 329 -21.41 -20.78 -49.80
CA LEU A 329 -22.39 -20.01 -49.00
C LEU A 329 -23.48 -19.38 -49.88
N SER A 330 -23.21 -19.16 -51.17
CA SER A 330 -24.14 -18.55 -52.11
C SER A 330 -25.15 -19.52 -52.74
N ASP A 331 -24.88 -20.83 -52.72
CA ASP A 331 -25.79 -21.87 -53.22
C ASP A 331 -26.76 -22.30 -52.10
N PRO A 332 -28.09 -22.05 -52.22
CA PRO A 332 -29.07 -22.49 -51.23
C PRO A 332 -29.13 -24.01 -51.02
N ASN A 333 -28.55 -24.81 -51.93
CA ASN A 333 -28.50 -26.27 -51.83
C ASN A 333 -27.16 -26.79 -51.28
N SER A 334 -26.22 -25.92 -50.91
CA SER A 334 -24.97 -26.33 -50.29
C SER A 334 -25.21 -26.96 -48.91
N PHE A 335 -24.21 -27.70 -48.41
CA PHE A 335 -24.35 -28.52 -47.21
C PHE A 335 -24.69 -27.66 -45.98
N VAL A 336 -23.97 -26.55 -45.75
CA VAL A 336 -24.23 -25.67 -44.59
C VAL A 336 -25.58 -24.94 -44.67
N ASN A 337 -26.08 -24.67 -45.89
CA ASN A 337 -27.37 -24.00 -46.11
C ASN A 337 -28.59 -24.91 -45.87
N GLN A 338 -28.38 -26.22 -45.60
CA GLN A 338 -29.48 -27.11 -45.25
C GLN A 338 -29.98 -26.86 -43.80
N PRO A 339 -31.30 -26.99 -43.53
CA PRO A 339 -31.88 -26.67 -42.22
C PRO A 339 -31.23 -27.36 -41.01
N GLU A 340 -30.68 -28.55 -41.20
CA GLU A 340 -30.01 -29.36 -40.17
C GLU A 340 -28.59 -28.89 -39.83
N ASN A 341 -27.99 -28.07 -40.69
CA ASN A 341 -26.59 -27.61 -40.59
C ASN A 341 -26.47 -26.10 -40.40
N LEU A 342 -27.57 -25.34 -40.51
CA LEU A 342 -27.60 -23.88 -40.52
C LEU A 342 -26.97 -23.24 -39.27
N ALA A 343 -26.92 -23.95 -38.14
CA ALA A 343 -26.20 -23.49 -36.94
C ALA A 343 -24.70 -23.24 -37.17
N TYR A 344 -24.10 -23.88 -38.18
CA TYR A 344 -22.69 -23.72 -38.56
C TYR A 344 -22.46 -22.70 -39.66
N TYR A 345 -23.50 -21.99 -40.14
CA TYR A 345 -23.36 -21.02 -41.22
C TYR A 345 -22.36 -19.92 -40.88
N ASN A 346 -22.46 -19.33 -39.69
CA ASN A 346 -21.55 -18.25 -39.27
C ASN A 346 -20.11 -18.76 -39.10
N PHE A 347 -19.93 -20.01 -38.66
CA PHE A 347 -18.62 -20.65 -38.58
C PHE A 347 -17.98 -20.84 -39.97
N ALA A 348 -18.77 -21.31 -40.95
CA ALA A 348 -18.31 -21.41 -42.34
C ALA A 348 -18.06 -20.02 -42.97
N GLU A 349 -18.91 -19.04 -42.67
CA GLU A 349 -18.76 -17.66 -43.13
C GLU A 349 -17.49 -16.99 -42.60
N ALA A 350 -17.18 -17.19 -41.31
CA ALA A 350 -15.96 -16.70 -40.69
C ALA A 350 -14.71 -17.30 -41.34
N PHE A 351 -14.70 -18.62 -41.56
CA PHE A 351 -13.59 -19.29 -42.24
C PHE A 351 -13.35 -18.76 -43.66
N GLN A 352 -14.40 -18.41 -44.41
CA GLN A 352 -14.28 -17.95 -45.79
C GLN A 352 -14.00 -16.44 -45.92
N ASN A 353 -14.21 -15.65 -44.87
CA ASN A 353 -14.07 -14.21 -44.91
C ASN A 353 -13.08 -13.72 -43.85
N GLU A 354 -13.53 -13.62 -42.61
CA GLU A 354 -12.77 -13.08 -41.49
C GLU A 354 -13.33 -13.62 -40.17
N TRP A 355 -12.44 -14.13 -39.34
CA TRP A 355 -12.75 -14.54 -37.97
C TRP A 355 -12.91 -13.33 -37.06
N PRO A 356 -13.79 -13.41 -36.04
CA PRO A 356 -13.80 -12.42 -34.96
C PRO A 356 -12.41 -12.28 -34.33
N GLU A 357 -12.06 -11.07 -33.91
CA GLU A 357 -10.83 -10.84 -33.16
C GLU A 357 -10.82 -11.75 -31.91
N PRO A 358 -9.77 -12.57 -31.71
CA PRO A 358 -9.72 -13.49 -30.59
C PRO A 358 -9.57 -12.70 -29.28
N VAL A 359 -10.38 -13.06 -28.28
CA VAL A 359 -10.26 -12.50 -26.94
C VAL A 359 -9.28 -13.37 -26.15
N SER A 360 -8.21 -12.77 -25.63
CA SER A 360 -7.21 -13.49 -24.84
C SER A 360 -7.81 -14.00 -23.52
N LYS A 361 -7.28 -15.10 -22.97
CA LYS A 361 -7.73 -15.60 -21.65
C LYS A 361 -7.50 -14.55 -20.56
N MET A 362 -6.44 -13.73 -20.68
CA MET A 362 -6.17 -12.61 -19.79
C MET A 362 -7.29 -11.57 -19.84
N GLN A 363 -7.78 -11.22 -21.04
CA GLN A 363 -8.92 -10.30 -21.18
C GLN A 363 -10.20 -10.89 -20.59
N VAL A 364 -10.50 -12.18 -20.86
CA VAL A 364 -11.66 -12.86 -20.27
C VAL A 364 -11.59 -12.84 -18.73
N PHE A 365 -10.42 -13.14 -18.17
CA PHE A 365 -10.21 -13.09 -16.72
C PHE A 365 -10.36 -11.67 -16.16
N ALA A 366 -9.75 -10.67 -16.81
CA ALA A 366 -9.84 -9.27 -16.40
C ALA A 366 -11.31 -8.81 -16.38
N ASP A 367 -12.08 -9.10 -17.42
CA ASP A 367 -13.50 -8.75 -17.51
C ASP A 367 -14.33 -9.38 -16.38
N GLU A 368 -14.06 -10.65 -16.04
CA GLU A 368 -14.78 -11.37 -14.98
C GLU A 368 -14.43 -10.92 -13.56
N ILE A 369 -13.20 -10.46 -13.32
CA ILE A 369 -12.70 -10.14 -11.98
C ILE A 369 -12.73 -8.64 -11.66
N THR A 370 -12.66 -7.74 -12.64
CA THR A 370 -12.45 -6.30 -12.42
C THR A 370 -13.43 -5.69 -11.42
N ASP A 371 -14.73 -5.96 -11.56
CA ASP A 371 -15.78 -5.44 -10.66
C ASP A 371 -15.81 -6.12 -9.27
N LYS A 372 -14.97 -7.14 -9.05
CA LYS A 372 -14.92 -7.99 -7.86
C LYS A 372 -13.58 -7.89 -7.11
N LEU A 373 -12.58 -7.20 -7.65
CA LEU A 373 -11.28 -6.97 -6.99
C LEU A 373 -11.47 -6.31 -5.61
N GLY A 374 -10.68 -6.73 -4.62
CA GLY A 374 -10.80 -6.27 -3.23
C GLY A 374 -12.11 -6.63 -2.51
N THR A 375 -13.05 -7.35 -3.14
CA THR A 375 -14.33 -7.72 -2.49
C THR A 375 -14.29 -9.08 -1.81
N PHE A 376 -13.34 -9.94 -2.18
CA PHE A 376 -13.27 -11.30 -1.69
C PHE A 376 -12.74 -11.34 -0.26
N THR A 377 -13.53 -11.89 0.66
CA THR A 377 -13.11 -12.07 2.06
C THR A 377 -12.57 -13.47 2.34
N ASN A 378 -12.82 -14.42 1.44
CA ASN A 378 -12.38 -15.80 1.56
C ASN A 378 -12.36 -16.51 0.20
N PRO A 379 -11.58 -17.60 0.04
CA PRO A 379 -11.43 -18.28 -1.24
C PRO A 379 -12.72 -18.87 -1.83
N ARG A 380 -13.74 -19.13 -1.00
CA ARG A 380 -14.97 -19.78 -1.47
C ARG A 380 -15.80 -18.85 -2.35
N GLU A 381 -15.72 -17.55 -2.12
CA GLU A 381 -16.43 -16.54 -2.92
C GLU A 381 -15.95 -16.58 -4.38
N LEU A 382 -14.64 -16.72 -4.59
CA LEU A 382 -14.07 -16.93 -5.92
C LEU A 382 -14.44 -18.31 -6.47
N VAL A 383 -14.24 -19.39 -5.71
CA VAL A 383 -14.42 -20.77 -6.20
C VAL A 383 -15.87 -21.10 -6.57
N PHE A 384 -16.85 -20.45 -5.92
CA PHE A 384 -18.28 -20.64 -6.24
C PHE A 384 -18.84 -19.63 -7.24
N ASP A 385 -18.05 -18.66 -7.68
CA ASP A 385 -18.34 -17.89 -8.89
C ASP A 385 -17.81 -18.68 -10.10
N LEU A 386 -18.69 -19.46 -10.73
CA LEU A 386 -18.25 -20.46 -11.72
C LEU A 386 -17.55 -19.84 -12.95
N GLY A 387 -17.99 -18.66 -13.40
CA GLY A 387 -17.36 -17.98 -14.54
C GLY A 387 -15.96 -17.48 -14.19
N LEU A 388 -15.83 -16.80 -13.05
CA LEU A 388 -14.53 -16.36 -12.56
C LEU A 388 -13.61 -17.53 -12.21
N PHE A 389 -14.15 -18.61 -11.62
CA PHE A 389 -13.38 -19.80 -11.28
C PHE A 389 -12.81 -20.47 -12.53
N GLU A 390 -13.60 -20.62 -13.58
CA GLU A 390 -13.15 -21.16 -14.87
C GLU A 390 -12.07 -20.26 -15.50
N ALA A 391 -12.32 -18.95 -15.59
CA ALA A 391 -11.33 -17.99 -16.10
C ALA A 391 -10.03 -17.99 -15.28
N THR A 392 -10.12 -18.14 -13.96
CA THR A 392 -8.96 -18.27 -13.06
C THR A 392 -8.17 -19.55 -13.35
N LEU A 393 -8.86 -20.69 -13.48
CA LEU A 393 -8.19 -21.95 -13.81
C LEU A 393 -7.53 -21.88 -15.19
N ASP A 394 -8.18 -21.28 -16.17
CA ASP A 394 -7.65 -21.13 -17.52
C ASP A 394 -6.42 -20.23 -17.57
N LEU A 395 -6.44 -19.11 -16.83
CA LEU A 395 -5.30 -18.19 -16.71
C LEU A 395 -4.05 -18.91 -16.19
N PHE A 396 -4.20 -19.76 -15.17
CA PHE A 396 -3.07 -20.47 -14.53
C PHE A 396 -2.79 -21.86 -15.14
N GLY A 397 -3.44 -22.25 -16.24
CA GLY A 397 -3.26 -23.56 -16.88
C GLY A 397 -3.69 -24.73 -15.98
N GLN A 398 -4.73 -24.53 -15.17
CA GLN A 398 -5.28 -25.46 -14.20
C GLN A 398 -6.68 -26.01 -14.57
N SER A 399 -7.15 -25.83 -15.80
CA SER A 399 -8.50 -26.21 -16.27
C SER A 399 -8.86 -27.69 -16.00
N LYS A 400 -7.86 -28.58 -15.93
CA LYS A 400 -8.02 -29.98 -15.47
C LYS A 400 -8.66 -30.13 -14.07
N ARG A 401 -8.75 -29.04 -13.30
CA ARG A 401 -9.29 -28.95 -11.94
C ARG A 401 -10.68 -28.32 -11.87
N SER A 402 -11.37 -28.14 -12.99
CA SER A 402 -12.72 -27.56 -13.05
C SER A 402 -13.75 -28.22 -12.13
N THR A 403 -13.50 -29.47 -11.69
CA THR A 403 -14.35 -30.21 -10.73
C THR A 403 -13.65 -30.55 -9.41
N ASP A 404 -12.39 -30.15 -9.24
CA ASP A 404 -11.53 -30.48 -8.08
C ASP A 404 -11.48 -29.32 -7.08
N PHE A 405 -12.65 -28.91 -6.61
CA PHE A 405 -12.82 -27.76 -5.71
C PHE A 405 -12.03 -27.92 -4.40
N ASP A 406 -11.96 -29.13 -3.84
CA ASP A 406 -11.27 -29.42 -2.58
C ASP A 406 -9.77 -29.11 -2.65
N THR A 407 -9.13 -29.44 -3.77
CA THR A 407 -7.70 -29.19 -3.98
C THR A 407 -7.42 -27.70 -4.14
N VAL A 408 -8.27 -26.99 -4.91
CA VAL A 408 -8.11 -25.56 -5.12
C VAL A 408 -8.36 -24.78 -3.83
N LEU A 409 -9.42 -25.10 -3.08
CA LEU A 409 -9.69 -24.48 -1.78
C LEU A 409 -8.54 -24.71 -0.80
N LYS A 410 -7.98 -25.93 -0.72
CA LYS A 410 -6.81 -26.19 0.13
C LYS A 410 -5.57 -25.39 -0.30
N ALA A 411 -5.38 -25.16 -1.60
CA ALA A 411 -4.29 -24.33 -2.09
C ALA A 411 -4.47 -22.88 -1.64
N PHE A 412 -5.65 -22.30 -1.84
CA PHE A 412 -5.94 -20.93 -1.43
C PHE A 412 -5.95 -20.71 0.09
N ASP A 413 -6.44 -21.68 0.87
CA ASP A 413 -6.43 -21.60 2.35
C ASP A 413 -5.02 -21.81 2.96
N SER A 414 -4.02 -22.18 2.14
CA SER A 414 -2.66 -22.47 2.63
C SER A 414 -1.98 -21.22 3.18
N ASP A 415 -1.40 -21.35 4.37
CA ASP A 415 -0.48 -20.35 4.91
C ASP A 415 0.77 -20.26 4.03
N LEU A 416 0.86 -19.21 3.23
CA LEU A 416 1.93 -19.02 2.24
C LEU A 416 3.28 -18.69 2.89
N SER A 417 3.30 -18.19 4.14
CA SER A 417 4.53 -17.98 4.91
C SER A 417 5.19 -19.30 5.32
N SER A 418 4.38 -20.36 5.48
CA SER A 418 4.87 -21.67 5.89
C SER A 418 5.47 -22.43 4.70
N ARG A 419 6.78 -22.68 4.72
CA ARG A 419 7.50 -23.50 3.71
C ARG A 419 6.92 -24.90 3.52
N THR A 420 6.18 -25.40 4.50
CA THR A 420 5.56 -26.73 4.50
C THR A 420 4.06 -26.72 4.29
N SER A 421 3.46 -25.58 3.92
CA SER A 421 2.04 -25.51 3.60
C SER A 421 1.69 -26.30 2.34
N PHE A 422 0.40 -26.61 2.18
CA PHE A 422 -0.07 -27.45 1.08
C PHE A 422 0.31 -26.84 -0.28
N ALA A 423 0.05 -25.53 -0.49
CA ALA A 423 0.45 -24.84 -1.71
C ALA A 423 1.98 -24.85 -1.93
N ASN A 424 2.78 -24.56 -0.90
CA ASN A 424 4.24 -24.47 -1.03
C ASN A 424 4.95 -25.80 -1.30
N MET A 425 4.40 -26.91 -0.79
CA MET A 425 4.89 -28.27 -1.05
C MET A 425 4.26 -28.93 -2.28
N HIS A 426 3.30 -28.29 -2.93
CA HIS A 426 2.60 -28.89 -4.06
C HIS A 426 3.54 -29.03 -5.27
N TYR A 427 3.45 -30.15 -5.98
CA TYR A 427 4.30 -30.44 -7.15
C TYR A 427 3.89 -29.66 -8.40
N ASP A 428 2.62 -29.24 -8.47
CA ASP A 428 2.07 -28.46 -9.58
C ASP A 428 2.35 -26.98 -9.34
N THR A 429 3.33 -26.43 -10.09
CA THR A 429 3.79 -25.05 -9.91
C THR A 429 2.73 -24.03 -10.30
N GLY A 430 1.82 -24.35 -11.23
CA GLY A 430 0.70 -23.47 -11.59
C GLY A 430 -0.31 -23.33 -10.45
N LEU A 431 -0.62 -24.41 -9.73
CA LEU A 431 -1.49 -24.35 -8.55
C LEU A 431 -0.85 -23.52 -7.42
N LYS A 432 0.46 -23.63 -7.24
CA LYS A 432 1.21 -22.80 -6.28
C LYS A 432 1.18 -21.32 -6.68
N ALA A 433 1.50 -21.01 -7.94
CA ALA A 433 1.47 -19.65 -8.47
C ALA A 433 0.07 -19.04 -8.31
N MET A 434 -0.98 -19.79 -8.62
CA MET A 434 -2.37 -19.35 -8.41
C MET A 434 -2.66 -19.03 -6.93
N ALA A 435 -2.25 -19.89 -6.00
CA ALA A 435 -2.45 -19.62 -4.57
C ALA A 435 -1.69 -18.36 -4.10
N GLN A 436 -0.45 -18.18 -4.58
CA GLN A 436 0.37 -17.00 -4.29
C GLN A 436 -0.19 -15.73 -4.92
N ALA A 437 -0.75 -15.83 -6.13
CA ALA A 437 -1.29 -14.69 -6.85
C ALA A 437 -2.46 -14.04 -6.11
N PHE A 438 -3.36 -14.86 -5.57
CA PHE A 438 -4.52 -14.39 -4.80
C PHE A 438 -4.19 -14.11 -3.33
N SER A 439 -3.20 -14.80 -2.76
CA SER A 439 -2.71 -14.56 -1.40
C SER A 439 -3.78 -14.45 -0.29
N PHE A 440 -4.90 -15.18 -0.41
CA PHE A 440 -5.97 -15.22 0.59
C PHE A 440 -5.49 -15.52 2.02
N ASN A 441 -4.35 -16.21 2.15
CA ASN A 441 -3.64 -16.41 3.40
C ASN A 441 -2.13 -16.26 3.20
N ALA A 442 -1.66 -15.01 3.06
CA ALA A 442 -0.23 -14.68 2.94
C ALA A 442 0.62 -15.21 4.12
N GLY A 443 0.00 -15.46 5.29
CA GLY A 443 0.65 -15.94 6.50
C GLY A 443 1.24 -14.82 7.36
N GLU A 444 1.82 -15.18 8.52
CA GLU A 444 2.52 -14.22 9.37
C GLU A 444 3.90 -13.91 8.77
N VAL A 445 4.05 -12.73 8.17
CA VAL A 445 5.38 -12.20 7.82
C VAL A 445 6.11 -11.92 9.13
N SER A 446 7.17 -12.67 9.42
CA SER A 446 8.06 -12.36 10.54
C SER A 446 8.65 -10.96 10.30
N ARG A 447 8.23 -10.00 11.11
CA ARG A 447 8.65 -8.60 11.05
C ARG A 447 10.04 -8.46 11.63
N GLU A 448 10.95 -7.86 10.86
CA GLU A 448 12.23 -7.39 11.36
C GLU A 448 12.06 -5.97 11.90
N TYR A 449 12.42 -5.77 13.16
CA TYR A 449 12.41 -4.44 13.77
C TYR A 449 13.71 -3.69 13.44
N PRO A 450 13.63 -2.40 13.06
CA PRO A 450 14.83 -1.61 12.79
C PRO A 450 15.69 -1.46 14.05
N GLU A 451 17.01 -1.32 13.85
CA GLU A 451 17.95 -1.06 14.94
C GLU A 451 17.55 0.24 15.66
N GLY A 452 17.51 0.22 17.00
CA GLY A 452 17.11 1.39 17.81
C GLY A 452 15.62 1.51 18.08
N PHE A 453 14.76 0.67 17.48
CA PHE A 453 13.30 0.75 17.65
C PHE A 453 12.87 0.71 19.12
N ALA A 454 13.46 -0.22 19.87
CA ALA A 454 13.11 -0.43 21.26
C ALA A 454 13.60 0.71 22.15
N GLU A 455 14.82 1.18 21.89
CA GLU A 455 15.48 2.27 22.59
C GLU A 455 14.72 3.58 22.40
N GLU A 456 14.27 3.87 21.17
CA GLU A 456 13.56 5.11 20.85
C GLU A 456 12.19 5.16 21.50
N LEU A 457 11.40 4.08 21.43
CA LEU A 457 10.12 4.00 22.15
C LEU A 457 10.31 4.13 23.67
N ALA A 458 11.38 3.55 24.22
CA ALA A 458 11.70 3.69 25.63
C ALA A 458 12.10 5.13 26.02
N GLU A 459 12.80 5.84 25.15
CA GLU A 459 13.16 7.25 25.33
C GLU A 459 11.93 8.17 25.28
N LEU A 460 11.04 7.96 24.30
CA LEU A 460 9.76 8.67 24.19
C LEU A 460 8.89 8.44 25.43
N TYR A 461 8.77 7.18 25.87
CA TYR A 461 8.09 6.83 27.11
C TYR A 461 8.70 7.55 28.32
N THR A 462 10.02 7.48 28.47
CA THR A 462 10.74 8.09 29.59
C THR A 462 10.52 9.61 29.65
N THR A 463 10.59 10.27 28.49
CA THR A 463 10.35 11.71 28.37
C THR A 463 8.93 12.07 28.78
N ARG A 464 7.92 11.32 28.29
CA ARG A 464 6.51 11.56 28.62
C ARG A 464 6.21 11.27 30.09
N GLN A 465 6.81 10.24 30.69
CA GLN A 465 6.64 9.97 32.11
C GLN A 465 7.30 11.04 32.99
N PHE A 466 8.45 11.59 32.58
CA PHE A 466 9.03 12.75 33.23
C PHE A 466 8.08 13.96 33.20
N GLU A 467 7.47 14.25 32.05
CA GLU A 467 6.46 15.30 31.90
C GLU A 467 5.23 15.07 32.77
N ILE A 468 4.78 13.82 32.91
CA ILE A 468 3.69 13.43 33.82
C ILE A 468 4.06 13.72 35.26
N GLU A 469 5.28 13.36 35.70
CA GLU A 469 5.75 13.66 37.04
C GLU A 469 5.79 15.18 37.30
N ILE A 470 6.25 15.97 36.33
CA ILE A 470 6.19 17.44 36.41
C ILE A 470 4.72 17.91 36.50
N GLY A 471 3.83 17.30 35.71
CA GLY A 471 2.39 17.57 35.70
C GLY A 471 1.68 17.30 37.02
N ASN A 472 2.13 16.28 37.76
CA ASN A 472 1.65 16.00 39.11
C ASN A 472 1.91 17.17 40.08
N SER A 473 2.92 17.99 39.79
CA SER A 473 3.21 19.21 40.54
C SER A 473 2.50 20.43 39.95
N ASP A 474 2.51 20.59 38.63
CA ASP A 474 1.82 21.67 37.91
C ASP A 474 1.35 21.20 36.51
N PRO A 475 0.03 21.03 36.28
CA PRO A 475 -0.51 20.59 35.00
C PRO A 475 -0.14 21.50 33.80
N ASN A 476 0.00 22.81 34.02
CA ASN A 476 0.38 23.75 32.96
C ASN A 476 1.85 23.59 32.59
N MET A 477 2.71 23.21 33.53
CA MET A 477 4.11 22.91 33.22
C MET A 477 4.24 21.68 32.33
N ARG A 478 3.43 20.63 32.55
CA ARG A 478 3.38 19.46 31.66
C ARG A 478 3.01 19.87 30.23
N LEU A 479 1.95 20.65 30.08
CA LEU A 479 1.52 21.15 28.77
C LEU A 479 2.59 22.02 28.09
N ALA A 480 3.25 22.89 28.84
CA ALA A 480 4.31 23.75 28.30
C ALA A 480 5.57 22.97 27.86
N LEU A 481 5.91 21.89 28.56
CA LEU A 481 6.99 20.97 28.17
C LEU A 481 6.65 20.21 26.89
N ALA A 482 5.43 19.66 26.82
CA ALA A 482 5.00 18.83 25.71
C ALA A 482 4.74 19.63 24.41
N LEU A 483 4.41 20.92 24.50
CA LEU A 483 3.97 21.77 23.38
C LEU A 483 4.78 21.58 22.09
N GLU A 484 6.11 21.66 22.18
CA GLU A 484 6.99 21.63 21.01
C GLU A 484 6.91 20.29 20.28
N ARG A 485 7.04 19.19 21.03
CA ARG A 485 6.92 17.83 20.49
C ARG A 485 5.53 17.58 19.92
N GLU A 486 4.48 17.86 20.70
CA GLU A 486 3.11 17.57 20.25
C GLU A 486 2.75 18.39 19.00
N LEU A 487 3.22 19.64 18.89
CA LEU A 487 3.00 20.45 17.69
C LEU A 487 3.84 19.95 16.51
N GLN A 488 5.08 19.50 16.75
CA GLN A 488 5.92 18.88 15.73
C GLN A 488 5.25 17.61 15.19
N ASP A 489 4.72 16.73 16.05
CA ASP A 489 3.99 15.51 15.67
C ASP A 489 2.78 15.82 14.75
N VAL A 490 2.12 16.97 14.96
CA VAL A 490 1.01 17.42 14.11
C VAL A 490 1.49 17.87 12.72
N VAL A 491 2.63 18.55 12.66
CA VAL A 491 3.20 19.04 11.39
C VAL A 491 3.82 17.89 10.60
N ASP A 492 4.47 16.96 11.28
CA ASP A 492 5.09 15.76 10.69
C ASP A 492 4.04 14.76 10.18
N ALA A 493 2.81 14.80 10.73
CA ALA A 493 1.67 14.08 10.14
C ALA A 493 1.33 14.55 8.72
N GLY A 494 1.80 15.74 8.33
CA GLY A 494 1.56 16.34 7.03
C GLY A 494 0.13 16.80 6.79
N GLY A 495 -0.17 17.05 5.52
CA GLY A 495 -1.46 17.54 5.05
C GLY A 495 -1.55 19.06 4.93
N SER A 496 -2.78 19.54 4.75
CA SER A 496 -3.04 20.98 4.57
C SER A 496 -2.97 21.75 5.89
N GLU A 497 -2.86 23.08 5.82
CA GLU A 497 -2.98 23.96 6.98
C GLU A 497 -4.22 23.64 7.85
N ASN A 498 -5.36 23.35 7.22
CA ASN A 498 -6.58 23.01 7.93
C ASN A 498 -6.48 21.63 8.62
N ALA A 499 -5.77 20.67 8.01
CA ALA A 499 -5.54 19.36 8.62
C ALA A 499 -4.73 19.50 9.92
N HIS A 500 -3.67 20.32 9.92
CA HIS A 500 -2.91 20.61 11.13
C HIS A 500 -3.79 21.21 12.24
N TRP A 501 -4.70 22.13 11.90
CA TRP A 501 -5.63 22.67 12.88
C TRP A 501 -6.63 21.64 13.39
N TYR A 502 -7.17 20.77 12.52
CA TYR A 502 -8.04 19.69 12.96
C TYR A 502 -7.33 18.72 13.91
N ASN A 503 -6.05 18.42 13.68
CA ASN A 503 -5.23 17.63 14.59
C ASN A 503 -4.99 18.35 15.93
N ILE A 504 -4.71 19.66 15.92
CA ILE A 504 -4.61 20.47 17.14
C ILE A 504 -5.92 20.45 17.93
N ILE A 505 -7.05 20.60 17.24
CA ILE A 505 -8.36 20.51 17.87
C ILE A 505 -8.56 19.07 18.37
N GLY A 506 -8.26 18.03 17.59
CA GLY A 506 -8.42 16.63 17.98
C GLY A 506 -7.63 16.24 19.22
N SER A 507 -6.43 16.81 19.40
CA SER A 507 -5.53 16.54 20.52
C SER A 507 -5.93 17.33 21.79
N PRO A 508 -6.36 16.67 22.89
CA PRO A 508 -6.69 17.35 24.14
C PRO A 508 -5.59 18.28 24.69
N PRO A 509 -4.29 17.89 24.75
CA PRO A 509 -3.25 18.78 25.27
C PRO A 509 -3.03 20.00 24.38
N LEU A 510 -2.95 19.84 23.05
CA LEU A 510 -2.77 20.96 22.14
C LEU A 510 -3.98 21.89 22.14
N ARG A 511 -5.20 21.34 22.10
CA ARG A 511 -6.43 22.13 22.21
C ARG A 511 -6.40 23.00 23.46
N SER A 512 -6.08 22.43 24.62
CA SER A 512 -6.01 23.17 25.88
C SER A 512 -4.99 24.32 25.82
N ILE A 513 -3.82 24.08 25.24
CA ILE A 513 -2.77 25.10 25.08
C ILE A 513 -3.24 26.20 24.13
N PHE A 514 -3.75 25.85 22.96
CA PHE A 514 -4.15 26.81 21.93
C PHE A 514 -5.37 27.63 22.37
N GLU A 515 -6.40 27.02 22.96
CA GLU A 515 -7.54 27.75 23.51
C GLU A 515 -7.10 28.79 24.54
N THR A 516 -6.21 28.38 25.45
CA THR A 516 -5.72 29.26 26.51
C THR A 516 -4.82 30.37 25.96
N ALA A 517 -3.83 30.03 25.12
CA ALA A 517 -2.89 30.99 24.52
C ALA A 517 -3.60 32.01 23.62
N LEU A 518 -4.64 31.60 22.90
CA LEU A 518 -5.43 32.46 22.02
C LEU A 518 -6.51 33.25 22.76
N GLY A 519 -6.70 32.99 24.06
CA GLY A 519 -7.72 33.65 24.89
C GLY A 519 -9.14 33.30 24.45
N LEU A 520 -9.34 32.07 23.99
CA LEU A 520 -10.63 31.55 23.57
C LEU A 520 -11.45 31.10 24.80
N PRO A 521 -12.79 31.29 24.77
CA PRO A 521 -13.65 30.83 25.85
C PRO A 521 -13.80 29.31 25.83
N SER A 522 -13.97 28.70 26.99
CA SER A 522 -14.18 27.25 27.16
C SER A 522 -15.42 26.69 26.45
N GLY A 523 -16.34 27.56 26.00
CA GLY A 523 -17.53 27.18 25.23
C GLY A 523 -17.26 26.93 23.74
N ILE A 524 -16.06 27.20 23.24
CA ILE A 524 -15.73 27.02 21.82
C ILE A 524 -15.91 25.58 21.33
N ALA A 525 -15.66 24.60 22.21
CA ALA A 525 -15.84 23.18 21.93
C ALA A 525 -17.30 22.77 21.63
N GLN A 526 -18.28 23.65 21.88
CA GLN A 526 -19.70 23.41 21.53
C GLN A 526 -20.04 23.82 20.10
N LEU A 527 -19.16 24.55 19.42
CA LEU A 527 -19.35 24.96 18.03
C LEU A 527 -19.08 23.78 17.08
N ASP A 528 -19.59 23.88 15.85
CA ASP A 528 -19.19 22.97 14.78
C ASP A 528 -17.68 23.09 14.49
N ILE A 529 -17.10 22.03 13.95
CA ILE A 529 -15.64 21.90 13.83
C ILE A 529 -15.06 22.93 12.86
N GLU A 530 -15.80 23.26 11.80
CA GLU A 530 -15.44 24.29 10.84
C GLU A 530 -15.41 25.67 11.49
N ARG A 531 -16.39 25.97 12.35
CA ARG A 531 -16.39 27.23 13.10
C ARG A 531 -15.29 27.30 14.14
N GLN A 532 -14.97 26.19 14.81
CA GLN A 532 -13.82 26.12 15.73
C GLN A 532 -12.51 26.45 14.99
N LEU A 533 -12.32 25.86 13.80
CA LEU A 533 -11.18 26.13 12.93
C LEU A 533 -11.06 27.61 12.55
N GLU A 534 -12.14 28.24 12.09
CA GLU A 534 -12.15 29.66 11.72
C GLU A 534 -11.74 30.56 12.90
N GLU A 535 -12.35 30.35 14.07
CA GLU A 535 -12.05 31.16 15.27
C GLU A 535 -10.61 30.96 15.73
N MET A 536 -10.07 29.73 15.67
CA MET A 536 -8.67 29.44 15.97
C MET A 536 -7.72 30.21 15.03
N LYS A 537 -7.97 30.14 13.72
CA LYS A 537 -7.17 30.83 12.70
C LYS A 537 -7.22 32.35 12.84
N ASP A 538 -8.41 32.91 13.05
CA ASP A 538 -8.59 34.35 13.22
C ASP A 538 -7.86 34.87 14.46
N ARG A 539 -7.91 34.13 15.57
CA ARG A 539 -7.21 34.49 16.80
C ARG A 539 -5.70 34.31 16.70
N ALA A 540 -5.25 33.23 16.06
CA ALA A 540 -3.84 33.01 15.77
C ALA A 540 -3.27 34.17 14.94
N PHE A 541 -3.95 34.56 13.86
CA PHE A 541 -3.54 35.67 13.02
C PHE A 541 -3.56 37.00 13.79
N SER A 542 -4.61 37.25 14.57
CA SER A 542 -4.73 38.49 15.36
C SER A 542 -3.65 38.62 16.45
N ALA A 543 -3.23 37.52 17.05
CA ALA A 543 -2.28 37.51 18.16
C ALA A 543 -0.82 37.35 17.71
N PHE A 544 -0.57 36.61 16.64
CA PHE A 544 0.77 36.18 16.21
C PHE A 544 1.09 36.45 14.74
N GLY A 545 0.12 36.90 13.93
CA GLY A 545 0.33 37.26 12.53
C GLY A 545 0.43 36.08 11.55
N THR A 546 0.14 34.86 12.01
CA THR A 546 0.11 33.65 11.20
C THR A 546 -1.22 32.91 11.34
N THR A 547 -1.64 32.25 10.26
CA THR A 547 -2.72 31.26 10.30
C THR A 547 -2.20 29.83 10.28
N HIS A 548 -0.90 29.62 10.03
CA HIS A 548 -0.34 28.29 9.79
C HIS A 548 0.29 27.70 11.06
N PRO A 549 -0.17 26.53 11.55
CA PRO A 549 0.34 25.95 12.79
C PRO A 549 1.85 25.69 12.82
N ALA A 550 2.44 25.31 11.69
CA ALA A 550 3.87 25.04 11.58
C ALA A 550 4.74 26.27 11.90
N ASP A 551 4.24 27.49 11.71
CA ASP A 551 5.00 28.71 12.02
C ASP A 551 5.25 28.86 13.53
N PHE A 552 4.40 28.26 14.37
CA PHE A 552 4.60 28.26 15.82
C PHE A 552 5.77 27.39 16.29
N LEU A 553 6.36 26.56 15.41
CA LEU A 553 7.60 25.83 15.69
C LEU A 553 8.85 26.71 15.50
N GLU A 554 8.73 27.89 14.88
CA GLU A 554 9.85 28.82 14.80
C GLU A 554 10.33 29.20 16.22
N PRO A 555 11.64 29.13 16.54
CA PRO A 555 12.12 29.24 17.92
C PRO A 555 11.63 30.47 18.69
N GLU A 556 11.57 31.63 18.01
CA GLU A 556 11.08 32.87 18.61
C GLU A 556 9.57 32.85 18.83
N MET A 557 8.80 32.31 17.88
CA MET A 557 7.35 32.24 17.96
C MET A 557 6.90 31.20 19.00
N LEU A 558 7.57 30.05 19.05
CA LEU A 558 7.34 29.00 20.03
C LEU A 558 7.51 29.52 21.47
N ASP A 559 8.60 30.24 21.74
CA ASP A 559 8.86 30.82 23.05
C ASP A 559 7.83 31.89 23.43
N GLN A 560 7.45 32.75 22.47
CA GLN A 560 6.39 33.74 22.68
C GLN A 560 5.04 33.09 22.97
N PHE A 561 4.67 32.07 22.19
CA PHE A 561 3.42 31.33 22.33
C PHE A 561 3.35 30.62 23.69
N ARG A 562 4.42 29.90 24.06
CA ARG A 562 4.54 29.21 25.36
C ARG A 562 4.44 30.18 26.54
N LYS A 563 5.13 31.32 26.49
CA LYS A 563 5.04 32.36 27.54
C LYS A 563 3.63 32.92 27.67
N ARG A 564 2.95 33.15 26.54
CA ARG A 564 1.57 33.64 26.54
C ARG A 564 0.61 32.61 27.15
N PHE A 565 0.74 31.33 26.78
CA PHE A 565 0.00 30.23 27.40
C PHE A 565 0.15 30.27 28.93
N LEU A 566 1.39 30.22 29.43
CA LEU A 566 1.67 30.20 30.87
C LEU A 566 1.13 31.43 31.61
N LEU A 567 1.23 32.62 31.00
CA LEU A 567 0.67 33.84 31.56
C LEU A 567 -0.85 33.78 31.71
N LEU A 568 -1.54 33.33 30.67
CA LEU A 568 -3.00 33.25 30.65
C LEU A 568 -3.52 32.12 31.55
N SER A 569 -2.81 31.00 31.63
CA SER A 569 -3.13 29.92 32.57
C SER A 569 -3.06 30.38 34.03
N ASP A 570 -2.01 31.14 34.40
CA ASP A 570 -1.90 31.72 35.75
C ASP A 570 -3.05 32.67 36.06
N LEU A 571 -3.45 33.51 35.09
CA LEU A 571 -4.56 34.47 35.27
C LEU A 571 -5.93 33.79 35.42
N ASN A 572 -6.13 32.67 34.74
CA ASN A 572 -7.38 31.90 34.81
C ASN A 572 -7.45 30.98 36.05
N SER A 573 -6.36 30.85 36.81
CA SER A 573 -6.28 30.03 38.02
C SER A 573 -6.75 30.75 39.30
N TYR A 574 -7.14 32.03 39.21
CA TYR A 574 -7.55 32.90 40.33
C TYR A 574 -9.02 33.28 40.34
#